data_AF-A0A653XB17-F1
#
_entry.id   AF-A0A653XB17-F1
#
_cell.length_a   1.000
_cell.length_b   1.000
_cell.length_c   1.000
_cell.angle_alpha   90.00
_cell.angle_beta   90.00
_cell.angle_gamma   90.00
#
_symmetry.space_group_name_H-M   'P 1'
#
loop_
_entity.id
_entity.type
_entity.pdbx_description
1 polymer ?
#
loop_
_entity_poly.entity_id
_entity_poly.type
_entity_poly.pdbx_seq_one_letter_code
_entity_poly.pdbx_strand_id
1 'polypeptide(L)'
;MLQPNRPALKSWGPNFFTKYLYFSGAGALDHPALIVDARVLVTLFEATKNPVFKPRSTSYPVTTYLAACDVMESWAEQLSSSERVVGADEVERWAFHAGKG
;
A
#
# COMPACT_ATOMS: atom_id res chain seq x y z
N MET A 1 -2.71 5.16 25.39
CA MET A 1 -1.58 5.68 24.58
C MET A 1 -1.18 4.62 23.57
N LEU A 2 -1.11 4.97 22.27
CA LEU A 2 -0.57 4.11 21.21
C LEU A 2 0.95 4.00 21.41
N GLN A 3 1.50 2.78 21.50
CA GLN A 3 2.94 2.60 21.68
C GLN A 3 3.68 2.74 20.33
N PRO A 4 4.76 3.53 20.26
CA PRO A 4 5.61 3.53 19.07
C PRO A 4 6.29 2.15 18.95
N ASN A 5 6.19 1.54 17.77
CA ASN A 5 6.80 0.26 17.39
C ASN A 5 6.20 -1.03 17.97
N ARG A 6 4.96 -0.99 18.49
CA ARG A 6 4.23 -2.22 18.82
C ARG A 6 2.77 -2.15 18.34
N PRO A 7 2.26 -3.16 17.62
CA PRO A 7 0.86 -3.18 17.22
C PRO A 7 -0.01 -3.23 18.48
N ALA A 8 -1.01 -2.33 18.54
CA ALA A 8 -1.97 -2.28 19.65
C ALA A 8 -2.81 -3.56 19.77
N LEU A 9 -2.99 -4.28 18.65
CA LEU A 9 -3.61 -5.61 18.58
C LEU A 9 -2.54 -6.66 18.26
N LYS A 10 -2.29 -7.58 19.20
CA LYS A 10 -1.41 -8.74 18.94
C LYS A 10 -1.98 -9.55 17.78
N SER A 11 -1.10 -10.10 16.93
CA SER A 11 -1.40 -10.93 15.74
C SER A 11 -2.02 -10.21 14.52
N TRP A 12 -2.39 -8.94 14.65
CA TRP A 12 -2.90 -8.16 13.52
C TRP A 12 -1.76 -7.37 12.90
N GLY A 13 -1.10 -7.99 11.92
CA GLY A 13 -0.06 -7.34 11.13
C GLY A 13 -0.63 -6.28 10.17
N PRO A 14 0.22 -5.42 9.60
CA PRO A 14 -0.20 -4.38 8.66
C PRO A 14 -1.09 -4.92 7.53
N ASN A 15 -0.74 -6.07 6.93
CA ASN A 15 -1.52 -6.70 5.86
C ASN A 15 -3.00 -6.97 6.21
N PHE A 16 -3.33 -7.19 7.49
CA PHE A 16 -4.70 -7.38 7.92
C PHE A 16 -5.40 -6.03 8.11
N PHE A 17 -4.73 -5.09 8.78
CA PHE A 17 -5.27 -3.75 9.03
C PHE A 17 -5.53 -2.98 7.74
N THR A 18 -4.65 -3.08 6.76
CA THR A 18 -4.80 -2.39 5.47
C THR A 18 -6.01 -2.90 4.70
N LYS A 19 -6.28 -4.22 4.73
CA LYS A 19 -7.49 -4.80 4.15
C LYS A 19 -8.76 -4.34 4.88
N TYR A 20 -8.77 -4.37 6.21
CA TYR A 20 -9.91 -3.90 6.99
C TYR A 20 -10.23 -2.43 6.70
N LEU A 21 -9.20 -1.57 6.69
CA LEU A 21 -9.37 -0.16 6.41
C LEU A 21 -9.78 0.09 4.96
N TYR A 22 -9.20 -0.59 3.98
CA TYR A 22 -9.61 -0.51 2.57
C TYR A 22 -11.11 -0.76 2.42
N PHE A 23 -11.64 -1.86 3.00
CA PHE A 23 -13.06 -2.18 2.90
C PHE A 23 -13.98 -1.23 3.68
N SER A 24 -13.48 -0.57 4.73
CA SER A 24 -14.27 0.45 5.43
C SER A 24 -14.58 1.68 4.58
N GLY A 25 -13.84 1.90 3.49
CA GLY A 25 -14.11 2.96 2.51
C GLY A 25 -15.29 2.67 1.58
N ALA A 26 -15.86 1.47 1.61
CA ALA A 26 -17.03 1.06 0.81
C ALA A 26 -16.92 1.37 -0.71
N GLY A 27 -15.70 1.41 -1.25
CA GLY A 27 -15.44 1.69 -2.67
C GLY A 27 -15.36 3.18 -3.04
N ALA A 28 -15.26 4.08 -2.07
CA ALA A 28 -15.00 5.49 -2.32
C ALA A 28 -13.59 5.69 -2.92
N LEU A 29 -13.52 6.41 -4.05
CA LEU A 29 -12.28 6.64 -4.81
C LEU A 29 -11.26 7.48 -4.03
N ASP A 30 -11.73 8.35 -3.15
CA ASP A 30 -10.93 9.23 -2.30
C ASP A 30 -10.55 8.57 -0.95
N HIS A 31 -10.90 7.29 -0.75
CA HIS A 31 -10.57 6.60 0.48
C HIS A 31 -9.06 6.31 0.55
N PRO A 32 -8.34 6.81 1.57
CA PRO A 32 -6.87 6.84 1.56
C PRO A 32 -6.21 5.47 1.82
N ALA A 33 -6.97 4.47 2.25
CA ALA A 33 -6.39 3.19 2.65
C ALA A 33 -6.21 2.27 1.44
N LEU A 34 -4.97 1.86 1.16
CA LEU A 34 -4.61 0.87 0.14
C LEU A 34 -4.21 -0.47 0.77
N ILE A 35 -4.37 -1.56 0.02
CA ILE A 35 -3.91 -2.89 0.42
C ILE A 35 -2.43 -3.03 0.04
N VAL A 36 -1.53 -2.91 1.02
CA VAL A 36 -0.10 -3.09 0.80
C VAL A 36 0.31 -4.47 1.31
N ASP A 37 0.37 -5.46 0.42
CA ASP A 37 0.83 -6.80 0.77
C ASP A 37 2.26 -7.08 0.29
N ALA A 38 2.74 -8.32 0.47
CA ALA A 38 4.08 -8.69 0.05
C ALA A 38 4.29 -8.57 -1.48
N ARG A 39 3.27 -8.82 -2.29
CA ARG A 39 3.37 -8.73 -3.76
C ARG A 39 3.43 -7.28 -4.21
N VAL A 40 2.62 -6.41 -3.61
CA VAL A 40 2.69 -4.96 -3.83
C VAL A 40 4.09 -4.45 -3.46
N LEU A 41 4.62 -4.83 -2.29
CA LEU A 41 5.96 -4.43 -1.87
C LEU A 41 7.08 -4.96 -2.79
N VAL A 42 6.95 -6.19 -3.31
CA VAL A 42 7.87 -6.72 -4.35
C VAL A 42 7.86 -5.80 -5.57
N THR A 43 6.68 -5.45 -6.10
CA THR A 43 6.57 -4.60 -7.29
C THR A 43 7.14 -3.20 -7.03
N LEU A 44 6.80 -2.58 -5.91
CA LEU A 44 7.33 -1.26 -5.54
C LEU A 44 8.85 -1.29 -5.39
N PHE A 45 9.40 -2.33 -4.77
CA PHE A 45 10.85 -2.51 -4.70
C PHE A 45 11.47 -2.68 -6.09
N GLU A 46 10.89 -3.48 -6.97
CA GLU A 46 11.44 -3.69 -8.30
C GLU A 46 11.40 -2.43 -9.18
N ALA A 47 10.32 -1.66 -9.10
CA ALA A 47 10.12 -0.44 -9.87
C ALA A 47 10.96 0.75 -9.36
N THR A 48 11.16 0.87 -8.04
CA THR A 48 11.87 2.03 -7.45
C THR A 48 13.29 1.72 -7.00
N LYS A 49 13.63 0.43 -6.81
CA LYS A 49 14.84 -0.05 -6.10
C LYS A 49 15.01 0.54 -4.69
N ASN A 50 13.95 1.11 -4.11
CA ASN A 50 13.99 1.72 -2.79
C ASN A 50 13.97 0.64 -1.70
N PRO A 51 15.00 0.55 -0.84
CA PRO A 51 15.12 -0.50 0.18
C PRO A 51 14.00 -0.49 1.22
N VAL A 52 13.23 0.60 1.36
CA VAL A 52 12.08 0.67 2.28
C VAL A 52 10.98 -0.34 1.92
N PHE A 53 10.88 -0.71 0.64
CA PHE A 53 9.92 -1.68 0.10
C PHE A 53 10.47 -3.10 0.02
N LYS A 54 11.77 -3.30 0.31
CA LYS A 54 12.38 -4.62 0.17
C LYS A 54 11.64 -5.64 1.06
N PRO A 55 11.02 -6.68 0.49
CA PRO A 55 10.23 -7.62 1.25
C PRO A 55 11.15 -8.47 2.13
N ARG A 56 11.07 -8.24 3.45
CA ARG A 56 11.83 -9.00 4.46
C ARG A 56 10.92 -9.97 5.23
N SER A 57 9.67 -9.59 5.40
CA SER A 57 8.62 -10.41 6.02
C SER A 57 7.25 -9.84 5.67
N THR A 58 6.18 -10.57 6.01
CA THR A 58 4.79 -10.07 5.91
C THR A 58 4.44 -9.01 6.97
N SER A 59 5.34 -8.77 7.93
CA SER A 59 5.26 -7.70 8.92
C SER A 59 6.26 -6.59 8.57
N TYR A 60 5.76 -5.36 8.45
CA TYR A 60 6.57 -4.17 8.15
C TYR A 60 6.14 -2.99 9.03
N PRO A 61 6.99 -1.98 9.26
CA PRO A 61 6.64 -0.82 10.07
C PRO A 61 5.62 0.08 9.36
N VAL A 62 4.84 0.85 10.12
CA VAL A 62 3.87 1.83 9.58
C VAL A 62 4.52 2.80 8.58
N THR A 63 5.80 3.13 8.75
CA THR A 63 6.54 3.97 7.80
C THR A 63 6.66 3.35 6.42
N THR A 64 6.78 2.01 6.30
CA THR A 64 6.74 1.31 5.01
C THR A 64 5.34 1.36 4.39
N TYR A 65 4.29 1.29 5.20
CA TYR A 65 2.91 1.44 4.71
C TYR A 65 2.67 2.81 4.08
N LEU A 66 3.01 3.86 4.82
CA LEU A 66 2.81 5.24 4.38
C LEU A 66 3.61 5.54 3.12
N ALA A 67 4.90 5.15 3.11
CA ALA A 67 5.73 5.30 1.93
C ALA A 67 5.18 4.57 0.70
N ALA A 68 4.53 3.43 0.88
CA ALA A 68 3.91 2.70 -0.22
C ALA A 68 2.65 3.41 -0.73
N CYS A 69 1.84 3.97 0.17
CA CYS A 69 0.67 4.78 -0.20
C CYS A 69 1.11 6.04 -0.97
N ASP A 70 2.07 6.79 -0.44
CA ASP A 70 2.58 8.02 -1.06
C ASP A 70 3.10 7.76 -2.49
N VAL A 71 3.83 6.66 -2.70
CA VAL A 71 4.33 6.29 -4.04
C VAL A 71 3.20 5.94 -5.00
N MET A 72 2.22 5.14 -4.56
CA MET A 72 1.12 4.74 -5.43
C MET A 72 0.17 5.91 -5.74
N GLU A 73 -0.06 6.80 -4.78
CA GLU A 73 -0.82 8.04 -4.97
C GLU A 73 -0.09 8.95 -5.96
N SER A 74 1.21 9.17 -5.78
CA SER A 74 1.99 9.98 -6.72
C SER A 74 2.00 9.40 -8.14
N TRP A 75 2.05 8.08 -8.30
CA TRP A 75 1.93 7.46 -9.62
C TRP A 75 0.54 7.60 -10.22
N ALA A 76 -0.51 7.48 -9.41
CA ALA A 76 -1.88 7.69 -9.85
C ALA A 76 -2.08 9.12 -10.36
N GLU A 77 -1.54 10.12 -9.65
CA GLU A 77 -1.52 11.52 -10.10
C GLU A 77 -0.78 11.70 -11.42
N GLN A 78 0.42 11.11 -11.55
CA GLN A 78 1.24 11.20 -12.76
C GLN A 78 0.61 10.51 -13.99
N LEU A 79 -0.14 9.43 -13.77
CA LEU A 79 -0.84 8.69 -14.82
C LEU A 79 -2.20 9.30 -15.18
N SER A 80 -2.74 10.18 -14.32
CA SER A 80 -3.98 10.88 -14.56
C SER A 80 -3.82 11.95 -15.64
N SER A 81 -4.89 12.19 -16.39
CA SER A 81 -4.97 13.24 -17.41
C SER A 81 -6.30 14.00 -17.29
N SER A 82 -6.47 15.04 -18.11
CA SER A 82 -7.74 15.78 -18.19
C SER A 82 -8.93 14.92 -18.65
N GLU A 83 -8.67 13.78 -19.29
CA GLU A 83 -9.69 12.90 -19.85
C GLU A 83 -9.98 11.69 -18.95
N ARG A 84 -9.04 11.31 -18.08
CA ARG A 84 -9.17 10.15 -17.21
C ARG A 84 -8.38 10.32 -15.92
N VAL A 85 -9.08 10.21 -14.80
CA VAL A 85 -8.46 10.10 -13.47
C VAL A 85 -8.12 8.63 -13.20
N VAL A 86 -6.93 8.39 -12.69
CA VAL A 86 -6.47 7.08 -12.22
C VAL A 86 -6.49 7.10 -10.69
N GLY A 87 -7.14 6.11 -10.09
CA GLY A 87 -7.14 5.93 -8.63
C GLY A 87 -5.88 5.23 -8.13
N ALA A 88 -5.46 5.51 -6.90
CA ALA A 88 -4.33 4.81 -6.28
C ALA A 88 -4.62 3.32 -6.05
N ASP A 89 -5.89 2.93 -5.96
CA ASP A 89 -6.35 1.54 -5.93
C ASP A 89 -6.12 0.80 -7.26
N GLU A 90 -6.17 1.50 -8.40
CA GLU A 90 -5.80 0.91 -9.69
C GLU A 90 -4.31 0.59 -9.75
N VAL A 91 -3.48 1.48 -9.20
CA VAL A 91 -2.02 1.27 -9.09
C VAL A 91 -1.72 0.12 -8.13
N GLU A 92 -2.41 0.06 -6.98
CA GLU A 92 -2.32 -1.08 -6.05
C GLU A 92 -2.67 -2.40 -6.74
N ARG A 93 -3.81 -2.43 -7.44
CA ARG A 93 -4.26 -3.62 -8.16
C ARG A 93 -3.25 -4.07 -9.20
N TRP A 94 -2.69 -3.14 -9.98
CA TRP A 94 -1.59 -3.43 -10.90
C TRP A 94 -0.38 -4.00 -10.15
N ALA A 95 0.04 -3.36 -9.07
CA ALA A 95 1.21 -3.76 -8.31
C ALA A 95 1.07 -5.17 -7.73
N PHE A 96 -0.12 -5.52 -7.24
CA PHE A 96 -0.44 -6.87 -6.77
C PHE A 96 -0.32 -7.91 -7.88
N HIS A 97 -0.79 -7.61 -9.11
CA HIS A 97 -0.74 -8.54 -10.24
C HIS A 97 0.67 -8.68 -10.81
N ALA A 98 1.44 -7.58 -10.87
CA ALA A 98 2.81 -7.56 -11.35
C ALA A 98 3.78 -8.27 -10.39
N GLY A 99 3.48 -8.26 -9.09
CA GLY A 99 4.28 -8.91 -8.06
C GLY A 99 4.23 -10.41 -8.22
N LYS A 100 5.32 -11.01 -8.70
CA LYS A 100 5.51 -12.46 -8.71
C LYS A 100 6.08 -12.85 -7.33
N GLY A 101 5.23 -13.49 -6.52
CA GLY A 101 5.62 -14.14 -5.27
C GLY A 101 5.97 -15.59 -5.52
#